data_AF-A0A2I1G1N2-F1
#
_entry.id   AF-A0A2I1G1N2-F1
#
_cell.length_a   1.000
_cell.length_b   1.000
_cell.length_c   1.000
_cell.angle_alpha   90.00
_cell.angle_beta   90.00
_cell.angle_gamma   90.00
#
_symmetry.space_group_name_H-M   'P 1'
#
loop_
_entity.id
_entity.type
_entity.pdbx_description
1 polymer ?
#
loop_
_entity_poly.entity_id
_entity_poly.type
_entity_poly.pdbx_seq_one_letter_code
_entity_poly.pdbx_strand_id
1 'polypeptide(L)'
;MKNISNFAKFFHYKDFDSEKSVTSWFISPKILLIIRGIIALYAWIILIGQFVNSATYGGAGDFFKFFTNISFVGLTAYFTTAFYHSYRYVTKNNKPVSFQNQPNILNWLFWLLYHTMTHFSTVIVLTYWLFLSGNFIFAKPQPFRWWLNVSVHGLNFLFAIIEIFLNRQIIVVSFVILSLIIQILYMFVVFINYAVTSKWIYGFTDFTKGSITAIWYIGLIIGYTIIFFLVYGVHLLRDFLGRRFGRYNNDYININDKSVSSLPI
;
A
#
# COMPACT_ATOMS: atom_id res chain seq x y z
N MET A 1 -32.08 -2.94 14.19
CA MET A 1 -30.73 -2.64 13.66
C MET A 1 -29.69 -3.07 14.69
N LYS A 2 -28.78 -3.99 14.38
CA LYS A 2 -27.73 -4.41 15.33
C LYS A 2 -26.86 -3.20 15.70
N ASN A 3 -26.70 -2.93 16.99
CA ASN A 3 -25.86 -1.84 17.48
C ASN A 3 -24.42 -2.09 17.01
N ILE A 4 -23.90 -1.21 16.15
CA ILE A 4 -22.53 -1.31 15.64
C ILE A 4 -21.61 -0.84 16.77
N SER A 5 -20.62 -1.66 17.14
CA SER A 5 -19.67 -1.32 18.20
C SER A 5 -18.91 -0.03 17.88
N ASN A 6 -18.48 0.70 18.92
CA ASN A 6 -17.68 1.92 18.75
C ASN A 6 -16.40 1.66 17.94
N PHE A 7 -15.79 0.48 18.12
CA PHE A 7 -14.66 0.02 17.32
C PHE A 7 -15.00 -0.04 15.82
N ALA A 8 -16.11 -0.68 15.46
CA ALA A 8 -16.50 -0.84 14.06
C ALA A 8 -16.88 0.50 13.40
N LYS A 9 -17.37 1.47 14.17
CA LYS A 9 -17.58 2.85 13.69
C LYS A 9 -16.25 3.57 13.47
N PHE A 10 -15.36 3.55 14.46
CA PHE A 10 -14.06 4.22 14.40
C PHE A 10 -13.18 3.73 13.25
N PHE A 11 -13.23 2.44 12.94
CA PHE A 11 -12.51 1.84 11.81
C PHE A 11 -13.37 1.67 10.55
N HIS A 12 -14.48 2.40 10.41
CA HIS A 12 -15.23 2.48 9.16
C HIS A 12 -15.59 1.11 8.55
N TYR A 13 -15.92 0.13 9.41
CA TYR A 13 -16.07 -1.28 9.00
C TYR A 13 -17.14 -1.49 7.92
N LYS A 14 -18.13 -0.60 7.83
CA LYS A 14 -19.23 -0.67 6.86
C LYS A 14 -19.18 0.40 5.76
N ASP A 15 -18.16 1.26 5.76
CA ASP A 15 -18.14 2.46 4.90
C ASP A 15 -17.33 2.23 3.61
N PHE A 16 -16.94 0.98 3.35
CA PHE A 16 -16.21 0.62 2.14
C PHE A 16 -17.06 0.91 0.88
N ASP A 17 -16.53 1.77 0.02
CA ASP A 17 -17.14 2.12 -1.25
C ASP A 17 -16.62 1.19 -2.38
N SER A 18 -17.46 0.23 -2.74
CA SER A 18 -17.16 -0.74 -3.79
C SER A 18 -17.02 -0.12 -5.18
N GLU A 19 -17.74 0.97 -5.47
CA GLU A 19 -17.74 1.61 -6.78
C GLU A 19 -16.45 2.40 -6.97
N LYS A 20 -16.06 3.20 -5.96
CA LYS A 20 -14.80 3.95 -5.97
C LYS A 20 -13.57 3.05 -6.10
N SER A 21 -13.68 1.79 -5.68
CA SER A 21 -12.60 0.81 -5.74
C SER A 21 -12.29 0.29 -7.16
N VAL A 22 -13.19 0.48 -8.12
CA VAL A 22 -13.07 -0.07 -9.50
C VAL A 22 -13.21 1.00 -10.58
N THR A 23 -13.23 2.26 -10.18
CA THR A 23 -13.45 3.40 -11.07
C THR A 23 -12.37 4.46 -10.89
N SER A 24 -12.30 5.38 -11.85
CA SER A 24 -11.27 6.43 -11.92
C SER A 24 -11.90 7.78 -12.20
N TRP A 25 -11.27 8.85 -11.72
CA TRP A 25 -11.62 10.21 -12.14
C TRP A 25 -11.22 10.48 -13.60
N PHE A 26 -10.11 9.92 -14.06
CA PHE A 26 -9.44 10.37 -15.29
C PHE A 26 -9.57 9.38 -16.45
N ILE A 27 -9.68 8.08 -16.16
CA ILE A 27 -9.73 7.02 -17.17
C ILE A 27 -11.00 6.17 -17.06
N SER A 28 -11.28 5.34 -18.07
CA SER A 28 -12.43 4.43 -17.98
C SER A 28 -12.10 3.23 -17.08
N PRO A 29 -13.11 2.55 -16.49
CA PRO A 29 -12.91 1.32 -15.72
C PRO A 29 -12.19 0.22 -16.51
N LYS A 30 -12.38 0.18 -17.83
CA LYS A 30 -11.68 -0.76 -18.72
C LYS A 30 -10.18 -0.47 -18.83
N ILE A 31 -9.79 0.81 -18.92
CA ILE A 31 -8.36 1.17 -18.94
C ILE A 31 -7.73 0.91 -17.57
N LEU A 32 -8.44 1.23 -16.48
CA LEU A 32 -7.97 0.94 -15.12
C LEU A 32 -7.73 -0.56 -14.90
N LEU A 33 -8.65 -1.41 -15.39
CA LEU A 33 -8.49 -2.86 -15.42
C LEU A 33 -7.20 -3.30 -16.13
N ILE A 34 -6.95 -2.78 -17.34
CA ILE A 34 -5.76 -3.15 -18.13
C ILE A 34 -4.48 -2.76 -17.38
N ILE A 35 -4.42 -1.54 -16.84
CA ILE A 35 -3.25 -1.05 -16.08
C ILE A 35 -3.01 -1.93 -14.84
N ARG A 36 -4.06 -2.21 -14.06
CA ARG A 36 -3.96 -3.10 -12.89
C ARG A 36 -3.50 -4.50 -13.29
N GLY A 37 -3.94 -5.02 -14.43
CA GLY A 37 -3.51 -6.32 -14.96
C GLY A 37 -2.03 -6.36 -15.32
N ILE A 38 -1.53 -5.32 -16.01
CA ILE A 38 -0.10 -5.19 -16.35
C ILE A 38 0.75 -5.10 -15.08
N ILE A 39 0.34 -4.27 -14.12
CA ILE A 39 1.05 -4.12 -12.84
C ILE A 39 1.01 -5.42 -12.04
N ALA A 40 -0.14 -6.09 -11.94
CA ALA A 40 -0.26 -7.35 -11.24
C ALA A 40 0.67 -8.42 -11.84
N LEU A 41 0.70 -8.54 -13.18
CA LEU A 41 1.58 -9.48 -13.87
C LEU A 41 3.06 -9.18 -13.57
N TYR A 42 3.46 -7.91 -13.68
CA TYR A 42 4.83 -7.51 -13.38
C TYR A 42 5.18 -7.76 -11.90
N ALA A 43 4.28 -7.43 -10.97
CA ALA A 43 4.48 -7.66 -9.55
C ALA A 43 4.67 -9.15 -9.24
N TRP A 44 3.90 -10.05 -9.86
CA TRP A 44 4.12 -11.49 -9.74
C TRP A 44 5.49 -11.93 -10.28
N ILE A 45 5.91 -11.42 -11.44
CA ILE A 45 7.24 -11.71 -12.01
C ILE A 45 8.35 -11.30 -11.02
N ILE A 46 8.26 -10.11 -10.44
CA ILE A 46 9.25 -9.62 -9.48
C ILE A 46 9.20 -10.40 -8.18
N LEU A 47 8.00 -10.72 -7.66
CA LEU A 47 7.86 -11.47 -6.42
C LEU A 47 8.49 -12.86 -6.54
N ILE A 48 8.18 -13.57 -7.62
CA ILE A 48 8.75 -14.89 -7.92
C ILE A 48 10.26 -14.76 -8.15
N GLY A 49 10.70 -13.80 -8.97
CA GLY A 49 12.12 -13.56 -9.26
C GLY A 49 12.94 -13.26 -8.01
N GLN A 50 12.39 -12.43 -7.10
CA GLN A 50 13.01 -12.11 -5.81
C GLN A 50 13.11 -13.35 -4.92
N PHE A 51 12.04 -14.15 -4.83
CA PHE A 51 12.05 -15.37 -4.03
C PHE A 51 13.04 -16.41 -4.58
N VAL A 52 13.03 -16.65 -5.89
CA VAL A 52 13.97 -17.57 -6.57
C VAL A 52 15.41 -17.11 -6.41
N ASN A 53 15.68 -15.81 -6.57
CA ASN A 53 17.00 -15.25 -6.33
C ASN A 53 17.45 -15.50 -4.89
N SER A 54 16.59 -15.21 -3.89
CA SER A 54 16.87 -15.51 -2.49
C SER A 54 17.14 -17.00 -2.27
N ALA A 55 16.33 -17.89 -2.83
CA ALA A 55 16.49 -19.33 -2.67
C ALA A 55 17.78 -19.88 -3.29
N THR A 56 18.18 -19.36 -4.46
CA THR A 56 19.40 -19.76 -5.18
C THR A 56 20.67 -19.50 -4.36
N TYR A 57 20.66 -18.47 -3.52
CA TYR A 57 21.78 -18.11 -2.64
C TYR A 57 21.57 -18.54 -1.19
N GLY A 58 20.68 -19.52 -0.93
CA GLY A 58 20.44 -20.07 0.40
C GLY A 58 19.65 -19.17 1.36
N GLY A 59 19.13 -18.04 0.87
CA GLY A 59 18.39 -17.04 1.64
C GLY A 59 16.87 -17.20 1.63
N ALA A 60 16.33 -18.38 1.30
CA ALA A 60 14.87 -18.59 1.25
C ALA A 60 14.21 -18.38 2.62
N GLY A 61 14.80 -18.92 3.69
CA GLY A 61 14.29 -18.75 5.06
C GLY A 61 14.32 -17.30 5.56
N ASP A 62 15.15 -16.47 4.92
CA ASP A 62 15.31 -15.06 5.22
C ASP A 62 14.30 -14.17 4.48
N PHE A 63 13.54 -14.70 3.53
CA PHE A 63 12.73 -13.88 2.63
C PHE A 63 11.75 -12.97 3.38
N PHE A 64 11.01 -13.53 4.34
CA PHE A 64 9.98 -12.82 5.10
C PHE A 64 10.54 -11.99 6.27
N LYS A 65 11.84 -12.01 6.55
CA LYS A 65 12.39 -11.13 7.59
C LYS A 65 12.49 -9.68 7.12
N PHE A 66 12.59 -9.44 5.81
CA PHE A 66 12.69 -8.10 5.27
C PHE A 66 11.31 -7.47 5.05
N PHE A 67 11.08 -6.30 5.67
CA PHE A 67 9.83 -5.54 5.52
C PHE A 67 9.46 -5.33 4.05
N THR A 68 10.45 -5.04 3.21
CA THR A 68 10.22 -4.76 1.80
C THR A 68 9.63 -5.96 1.06
N ASN A 69 10.08 -7.18 1.37
CA ASN A 69 9.53 -8.39 0.76
C ASN A 69 8.08 -8.63 1.24
N ILE A 70 7.80 -8.47 2.54
CA ILE A 70 6.41 -8.56 3.06
C ILE A 70 5.51 -7.52 2.41
N SER A 71 5.96 -6.27 2.33
CA SER A 71 5.19 -5.19 1.71
C SER A 71 4.96 -5.44 0.21
N PHE A 72 5.94 -6.02 -0.49
CA PHE A 72 5.81 -6.33 -1.91
C PHE A 72 4.83 -7.50 -2.15
N VAL A 73 4.77 -8.48 -1.23
CA VAL A 73 3.70 -9.49 -1.20
C VAL A 73 2.33 -8.80 -1.03
N GLY A 74 2.23 -7.85 -0.11
CA GLY A 74 1.02 -7.04 0.07
C GLY A 74 0.61 -6.26 -1.18
N LEU A 75 1.56 -5.61 -1.85
CA LEU A 75 1.33 -4.93 -3.12
C LEU A 75 0.84 -5.89 -4.21
N THR A 76 1.49 -7.05 -4.34
CA THR A 76 1.11 -8.07 -5.32
C THR A 76 -0.30 -8.61 -5.04
N ALA A 77 -0.63 -8.87 -3.77
CA ALA A 77 -1.97 -9.28 -3.35
C ALA A 77 -3.02 -8.19 -3.65
N TYR A 78 -2.68 -6.92 -3.41
CA TYR A 78 -3.55 -5.79 -3.71
C TYR A 78 -3.87 -5.74 -5.21
N PHE A 79 -2.86 -5.66 -6.07
CA PHE A 79 -3.08 -5.53 -7.51
C PHE A 79 -3.78 -6.75 -8.11
N THR A 80 -3.49 -7.95 -7.61
CA THR A 80 -4.21 -9.17 -8.01
C THR A 80 -5.69 -9.08 -7.67
N THR A 81 -6.01 -8.68 -6.45
CA THR A 81 -7.39 -8.55 -5.97
C THR A 81 -8.12 -7.40 -6.70
N ALA A 82 -7.46 -6.25 -6.84
CA ALA A 82 -7.98 -5.09 -7.56
C ALA A 82 -8.24 -5.41 -9.04
N PHE A 83 -7.34 -6.15 -9.69
CA PHE A 83 -7.53 -6.65 -11.06
C PHE A 83 -8.78 -7.54 -11.16
N TYR A 84 -8.92 -8.53 -10.27
CA TYR A 84 -10.09 -9.40 -10.24
C TYR A 84 -11.40 -8.61 -10.08
N HIS A 85 -11.47 -7.68 -9.12
CA HIS A 85 -12.68 -6.89 -8.92
C HIS A 85 -12.97 -5.94 -10.08
N SER A 86 -11.94 -5.36 -10.70
CA SER A 86 -12.09 -4.54 -11.91
C SER A 86 -12.60 -5.36 -13.10
N TYR A 87 -12.10 -6.59 -13.26
CA TYR A 87 -12.53 -7.50 -14.32
C TYR A 87 -14.01 -7.86 -14.15
N ARG A 88 -14.41 -8.21 -12.92
CA ARG A 88 -15.80 -8.49 -12.59
C ARG A 88 -16.70 -7.28 -12.79
N TYR A 89 -16.24 -6.08 -12.46
CA TYR A 89 -16.98 -4.85 -12.69
C TYR A 89 -17.24 -4.61 -14.18
N VAL A 90 -16.20 -4.68 -15.01
CA VAL A 90 -16.30 -4.45 -16.47
C VAL A 90 -17.17 -5.52 -17.15
N THR A 91 -17.04 -6.78 -16.76
CA THR A 91 -17.81 -7.90 -17.34
C THR A 91 -19.25 -8.01 -16.82
N LYS A 92 -19.60 -7.30 -15.75
CA LYS A 92 -20.95 -7.31 -15.16
C LYS A 92 -21.66 -5.98 -15.34
N ASN A 93 -21.47 -5.38 -16.51
CA ASN A 93 -22.11 -4.12 -16.93
C ASN A 93 -21.86 -2.98 -15.96
N ASN A 94 -20.60 -2.82 -15.51
CA ASN A 94 -20.17 -1.77 -14.59
C ASN A 94 -20.93 -1.81 -13.24
N LYS A 95 -21.18 -3.03 -12.73
CA LYS A 95 -21.74 -3.25 -11.39
C LYS A 95 -20.71 -3.92 -10.49
N PRO A 96 -20.46 -3.43 -9.25
CA PRO A 96 -19.42 -3.96 -8.37
C PRO A 96 -19.86 -5.25 -7.66
N VAL A 97 -20.46 -6.19 -8.39
CA VAL A 97 -21.10 -7.40 -7.85
C VAL A 97 -20.13 -8.31 -7.10
N SER A 98 -18.83 -8.28 -7.43
CA SER A 98 -17.82 -9.07 -6.73
C SER A 98 -17.60 -8.59 -5.29
N PHE A 99 -17.73 -7.29 -5.03
CA PHE A 99 -17.69 -6.73 -3.67
C PHE A 99 -19.03 -6.91 -2.93
N GLN A 100 -20.15 -6.87 -3.66
CA GLN A 100 -21.49 -7.05 -3.10
C GLN A 100 -21.76 -8.50 -2.69
N ASN A 101 -21.15 -9.46 -3.39
CA ASN A 101 -21.33 -10.89 -3.15
C ASN A 101 -20.23 -11.49 -2.25
N GLN A 102 -19.52 -10.68 -1.46
CA GLN A 102 -18.53 -11.16 -0.50
C GLN A 102 -18.77 -10.57 0.90
N PRO A 103 -18.27 -11.22 1.96
CA PRO A 103 -18.39 -10.71 3.33
C PRO A 103 -17.76 -9.31 3.48
N ASN A 104 -18.40 -8.45 4.26
CA ASN A 104 -17.91 -7.10 4.56
C ASN A 104 -16.50 -7.07 5.14
N ILE A 105 -16.09 -8.11 5.88
CA ILE A 105 -14.73 -8.22 6.41
C ILE A 105 -13.69 -8.27 5.28
N LEU A 106 -13.97 -8.94 4.16
CA LEU A 106 -13.05 -8.99 3.02
C LEU A 106 -12.99 -7.66 2.29
N ASN A 107 -14.12 -6.94 2.19
CA ASN A 107 -14.16 -5.57 1.67
C ASN A 107 -13.29 -4.63 2.51
N TRP A 108 -13.45 -4.71 3.83
CA TRP A 108 -12.68 -3.90 4.77
C TRP A 108 -11.19 -4.25 4.76
N LEU A 109 -10.83 -5.54 4.71
CA LEU A 109 -9.44 -5.99 4.58
C LEU A 109 -8.81 -5.58 3.26
N PHE A 110 -9.55 -5.62 2.15
CA PHE A 110 -9.08 -5.10 0.86
C PHE A 110 -8.81 -3.60 0.93
N TRP A 111 -9.64 -2.84 1.66
CA TRP A 111 -9.39 -1.43 1.89
C TRP A 111 -8.19 -1.18 2.78
N LEU A 112 -8.02 -1.96 3.86
CA LEU A 112 -6.82 -1.90 4.69
C LEU A 112 -5.57 -2.23 3.86
N LEU A 113 -5.66 -3.22 2.96
CA LEU A 113 -4.58 -3.59 2.05
C LEU A 113 -4.21 -2.46 1.08
N TYR A 114 -5.19 -1.66 0.62
CA TYR A 114 -4.92 -0.44 -0.13
C TYR A 114 -4.12 0.59 0.68
N HIS A 115 -4.50 0.81 1.94
CA HIS A 115 -3.81 1.75 2.82
C HIS A 115 -2.38 1.32 3.08
N THR A 116 -2.17 0.05 3.40
CA THR A 116 -0.83 -0.47 3.67
C THR A 116 0.02 -0.47 2.41
N MET A 117 -0.53 -0.86 1.25
CA MET A 117 0.19 -0.80 -0.02
C MET A 117 0.65 0.62 -0.35
N THR A 118 -0.24 1.62 -0.30
CA THR A 118 0.09 3.01 -0.65
C THR A 118 1.07 3.63 0.35
N HIS A 119 0.81 3.43 1.64
CA HIS A 119 1.65 3.97 2.72
C HIS A 119 3.02 3.32 2.77
N PHE A 120 3.09 1.98 2.82
CA PHE A 120 4.34 1.26 3.03
C PHE A 120 5.26 1.41 1.82
N SER A 121 4.69 1.49 0.60
CA SER A 121 5.49 1.75 -0.59
C SER A 121 6.19 3.10 -0.55
N THR A 122 5.54 4.11 0.01
CA THR A 122 6.13 5.45 0.21
C THR A 122 7.20 5.42 1.31
N VAL A 123 6.96 4.70 2.40
CA VAL A 123 7.97 4.51 3.46
C VAL A 123 9.20 3.79 2.90
N ILE A 124 9.00 2.70 2.15
CA ILE A 124 10.07 1.88 1.58
C ILE A 124 10.96 2.66 0.65
N VAL A 125 10.40 3.42 -0.30
CA VAL A 125 11.20 4.18 -1.26
C VAL A 125 12.06 5.21 -0.51
N LEU A 126 11.50 5.93 0.46
CA LEU A 126 12.25 6.91 1.22
C LEU A 126 13.33 6.25 2.09
N THR A 127 12.97 5.23 2.87
CA THR A 127 13.94 4.55 3.76
C THR A 127 15.07 3.88 2.98
N TYR A 128 14.74 3.21 1.88
CA TYR A 128 15.76 2.51 1.09
C TYR A 128 16.70 3.50 0.42
N TRP A 129 16.18 4.48 -0.32
CA TRP A 129 17.02 5.36 -1.12
C TRP A 129 17.81 6.35 -0.25
N LEU A 130 17.27 6.80 0.88
CA LEU A 130 17.98 7.70 1.80
C LEU A 130 19.02 6.98 2.68
N PHE A 131 18.74 5.74 3.13
CA PHE A 131 19.55 5.12 4.20
C PHE A 131 20.20 3.78 3.84
N LEU A 132 19.68 3.03 2.85
CA LEU A 132 20.10 1.64 2.60
C LEU A 132 20.71 1.40 1.22
N SER A 133 20.49 2.31 0.26
CA SER A 133 20.91 2.15 -1.14
C SER A 133 22.42 2.14 -1.35
N GLY A 134 23.19 2.83 -0.50
CA GLY A 134 24.63 3.00 -0.66
C GLY A 134 25.37 1.67 -0.82
N ASN A 135 25.17 0.73 0.11
CA ASN A 135 25.81 -0.58 0.07
C ASN A 135 25.50 -1.35 -1.22
N PHE A 136 24.28 -1.22 -1.72
CA PHE A 136 23.85 -1.87 -2.95
C PHE A 136 24.50 -1.25 -4.19
N ILE A 137 24.54 0.08 -4.26
CA ILE A 137 25.14 0.83 -5.37
C ILE A 137 26.64 0.54 -5.45
N PHE A 138 27.36 0.60 -4.31
CA PHE A 138 28.80 0.33 -4.27
C PHE A 138 29.15 -1.12 -4.61
N ALA A 139 28.28 -2.08 -4.29
CA ALA A 139 28.49 -3.50 -4.58
C ALA A 139 28.41 -3.85 -6.08
N LYS A 140 27.92 -2.93 -6.95
CA LYS A 140 27.79 -3.11 -8.41
C LYS A 140 27.25 -4.50 -8.80
N PRO A 141 26.06 -4.89 -8.31
CA PRO A 141 25.57 -6.24 -8.51
C PRO A 141 25.19 -6.48 -9.98
N GLN A 142 25.08 -7.75 -10.35
CA GLN A 142 24.68 -8.19 -11.68
C GLN A 142 23.35 -7.54 -12.13
N PRO A 143 23.15 -7.30 -13.44
CA PRO A 143 21.96 -6.59 -13.96
C PRO A 143 20.62 -7.14 -13.47
N PHE A 144 20.50 -8.46 -13.36
CA PHE A 144 19.29 -9.11 -12.83
C PHE A 144 18.97 -8.70 -11.39
N ARG A 145 19.99 -8.69 -10.51
CA ARG A 145 19.83 -8.24 -9.12
C ARG A 145 19.58 -6.74 -9.03
N TRP A 146 20.15 -5.96 -9.97
CA TRP A 146 19.82 -4.54 -10.14
C TRP A 146 18.34 -4.33 -10.40
N TRP A 147 17.82 -5.02 -11.41
CA TRP A 147 16.42 -4.96 -11.81
C TRP A 147 15.46 -5.39 -10.70
N LEU A 148 15.73 -6.51 -10.00
CA LEU A 148 14.92 -6.96 -8.87
C LEU A 148 14.89 -5.92 -7.75
N ASN A 149 16.05 -5.39 -7.37
CA ASN A 149 16.16 -4.45 -6.27
C ASN A 149 15.44 -3.13 -6.59
N VAL A 150 15.70 -2.54 -7.77
CA VAL A 150 15.01 -1.34 -8.22
C VAL A 150 13.49 -1.56 -8.31
N SER A 151 13.05 -2.76 -8.68
CA SER A 151 11.63 -3.09 -8.72
C SER A 151 10.99 -3.09 -7.33
N VAL A 152 11.63 -3.77 -6.37
CA VAL A 152 11.12 -3.93 -5.00
C VAL A 152 11.22 -2.64 -4.18
N HIS A 153 12.21 -1.77 -4.45
CA HIS A 153 12.44 -0.54 -3.69
C HIS A 153 12.02 0.76 -4.42
N GLY A 154 11.93 0.74 -5.75
CA GLY A 154 11.57 1.91 -6.58
C GLY A 154 10.23 1.74 -7.28
N LEU A 155 10.08 0.71 -8.13
CA LEU A 155 8.84 0.52 -8.89
C LEU A 155 7.63 0.21 -8.00
N ASN A 156 7.85 -0.39 -6.84
CA ASN A 156 6.84 -0.54 -5.79
C ASN A 156 6.13 0.81 -5.48
N PHE A 157 6.89 1.90 -5.33
CA PHE A 157 6.33 3.23 -5.15
C PHE A 157 5.68 3.79 -6.42
N LEU A 158 6.28 3.57 -7.59
CA LEU A 158 5.67 3.98 -8.86
C LEU A 158 4.28 3.36 -9.04
N PHE A 159 4.13 2.07 -8.76
CA PHE A 159 2.85 1.37 -8.84
C PHE A 159 1.84 1.92 -7.84
N ALA A 160 2.28 2.20 -6.60
CA ALA A 160 1.43 2.87 -5.62
C ALA A 160 0.96 4.25 -6.12
N ILE A 161 1.84 5.08 -6.68
CA ILE A 161 1.47 6.38 -7.23
C ILE A 161 0.50 6.26 -8.41
N ILE A 162 0.77 5.35 -9.36
CA ILE A 162 -0.15 5.08 -10.48
C ILE A 162 -1.53 4.73 -9.95
N GLU A 163 -1.61 3.83 -8.97
CA GLU A 163 -2.86 3.41 -8.38
C GLU A 163 -3.55 4.55 -7.62
N ILE A 164 -2.81 5.33 -6.81
CA ILE A 164 -3.34 6.48 -6.10
C ILE A 164 -4.02 7.42 -7.10
N PHE A 165 -3.33 7.85 -8.16
CA PHE A 165 -3.87 8.82 -9.11
C PHE A 165 -5.00 8.28 -9.98
N LEU A 166 -4.96 7.01 -10.37
CA LEU A 166 -5.93 6.44 -11.28
C LEU A 166 -7.15 5.83 -10.58
N ASN A 167 -7.11 5.53 -9.29
CA ASN A 167 -8.23 4.97 -8.54
C ASN A 167 -9.03 6.07 -7.80
N ARG A 168 -10.25 5.78 -7.34
CA ARG A 168 -11.07 6.68 -6.51
C ARG A 168 -11.15 6.26 -5.03
N GLN A 169 -10.47 5.20 -4.61
CA GLN A 169 -10.40 4.82 -3.19
C GLN A 169 -9.86 5.96 -2.34
N ILE A 170 -10.46 6.16 -1.15
CA ILE A 170 -10.06 7.20 -0.20
C ILE A 170 -9.19 6.60 0.90
N ILE A 171 -8.41 7.47 1.55
CA ILE A 171 -7.67 7.14 2.78
C ILE A 171 -8.50 7.55 3.99
N VAL A 172 -8.67 6.61 4.92
CA VAL A 172 -9.32 6.74 6.22
C VAL A 172 -8.26 7.06 7.25
N VAL A 173 -8.41 8.20 7.94
CA VAL A 173 -7.39 8.67 8.89
C VAL A 173 -7.14 7.67 10.02
N SER A 174 -8.18 7.04 10.57
CA SER A 174 -8.04 6.07 11.66
C SER A 174 -7.22 4.82 11.29
N PHE A 175 -7.06 4.51 9.99
CA PHE A 175 -6.24 3.37 9.55
C PHE A 175 -4.74 3.59 9.76
N VAL A 176 -4.31 4.82 10.10
CA VAL A 176 -2.93 5.07 10.57
C VAL A 176 -2.60 4.20 11.78
N ILE A 177 -3.58 3.96 12.67
CA ILE A 177 -3.39 3.13 13.87
C ILE A 177 -3.18 1.67 13.47
N LEU A 178 -3.97 1.16 12.51
CA LEU A 178 -3.81 -0.22 12.02
C LEU A 178 -2.48 -0.40 11.29
N SER A 179 -2.07 0.59 10.51
CA SER A 179 -0.79 0.62 9.81
C SER A 179 0.38 0.59 10.81
N LEU A 180 0.31 1.41 11.86
CA LEU A 180 1.27 1.41 12.97
C LEU A 180 1.29 0.07 13.72
N ILE A 181 0.14 -0.55 13.98
CA ILE A 181 0.08 -1.88 14.60
C ILE A 181 0.83 -2.90 13.74
N ILE A 182 0.61 -2.93 12.41
CA ILE A 182 1.34 -3.81 11.50
C ILE A 182 2.84 -3.53 11.55
N GLN A 183 3.24 -2.25 11.60
CA GLN A 183 4.64 -1.87 11.71
C GLN A 183 5.27 -2.33 13.04
N ILE A 184 4.55 -2.24 14.16
CA ILE A 184 4.99 -2.72 15.47
C ILE A 184 5.11 -4.25 15.46
N LEU A 185 4.16 -4.96 14.86
CA LEU A 185 4.24 -6.41 14.68
C LEU A 185 5.47 -6.81 13.86
N TYR A 186 5.81 -6.04 12.82
CA TYR A 186 7.04 -6.25 12.08
C TYR A 186 8.29 -6.00 12.95
N MET A 187 8.27 -5.03 13.86
CA MET A 187 9.39 -4.84 14.79
C MET A 187 9.64 -6.08 15.65
N PHE A 188 8.61 -6.83 16.06
CA PHE A 188 8.82 -8.11 16.74
C PHE A 188 9.57 -9.13 15.87
N VAL A 189 9.33 -9.16 14.54
CA VAL A 189 10.12 -9.99 13.62
C VAL A 189 11.60 -9.58 13.63
N VAL A 190 11.89 -8.28 13.68
CA VAL A 190 13.27 -7.77 13.77
C VAL A 190 13.96 -8.25 15.06
N PHE A 191 13.27 -8.18 16.21
CA PHE A 191 13.80 -8.67 17.48
C PHE A 191 13.96 -10.19 17.51
N ILE A 192 13.00 -10.95 16.97
CA ILE A 192 13.10 -12.41 16.85
C ILE A 192 14.30 -12.78 15.98
N ASN A 193 14.51 -12.09 14.85
CA ASN A 193 15.68 -12.31 14.01
C ASN A 193 16.99 -12.09 14.78
N TYR A 194 17.07 -11.02 15.58
CA TYR A 194 18.26 -10.79 16.41
C TYR A 194 18.45 -11.88 17.46
N ALA A 195 17.39 -12.32 18.14
CA ALA A 195 17.46 -13.38 19.13
C ALA A 195 17.96 -14.71 18.54
N VAL A 196 17.61 -15.01 17.28
CA VAL A 196 17.98 -16.27 16.61
C VAL A 196 19.34 -16.19 15.92
N THR A 197 19.68 -15.05 15.31
CA THR A 197 20.85 -14.92 14.42
C THR A 197 21.97 -14.05 14.97
N SER A 198 21.73 -13.38 16.10
CA SER A 198 22.59 -12.35 16.67
C SER A 198 22.92 -11.20 15.70
N LYS A 199 22.09 -11.02 14.66
CA LYS A 199 22.24 -9.98 13.64
C LYS A 199 20.96 -9.15 13.54
N TRP A 200 21.12 -7.84 13.48
CA TRP A 200 20.00 -6.93 13.19
C TRP A 200 19.71 -6.89 11.69
N ILE A 201 18.43 -6.78 11.34
CA ILE A 201 18.00 -6.66 9.94
C ILE A 201 18.44 -5.32 9.36
N TYR A 202 18.32 -4.26 10.16
CA TYR A 202 18.71 -2.91 9.78
C TYR A 202 19.63 -2.29 10.83
N GLY A 203 20.62 -1.52 10.38
CA GLY A 203 21.56 -0.86 11.28
C GLY A 203 20.92 0.22 12.16
N PHE A 204 19.78 0.78 11.75
CA PHE A 204 18.99 1.76 12.51
C PHE A 204 18.03 1.11 13.51
N THR A 205 17.82 -0.20 13.47
CA THR A 205 17.07 -0.95 14.49
C THR A 205 17.99 -1.62 15.51
N ASP A 206 19.30 -1.38 15.42
CA ASP A 206 20.29 -2.05 16.26
C ASP A 206 20.26 -1.52 17.69
N PHE A 207 19.54 -2.20 18.58
CA PHE A 207 19.38 -1.78 19.97
C PHE A 207 20.70 -1.79 20.76
N THR A 208 21.73 -2.49 20.29
CA THR A 208 23.04 -2.54 20.98
C THR A 208 23.81 -1.22 20.89
N LYS A 209 23.41 -0.32 19.99
CA LYS A 209 23.98 1.03 19.87
C LYS A 209 23.47 2.03 20.92
N GLY A 210 22.62 1.59 21.85
CA GLY A 210 22.18 2.40 22.98
C GLY A 210 21.24 3.55 22.59
N SER A 211 21.45 4.73 23.16
CA SER A 211 20.51 5.87 23.10
C SER A 211 20.22 6.34 21.67
N ILE A 212 21.17 6.21 20.74
CA ILE A 212 20.96 6.61 19.35
C ILE A 212 19.86 5.79 18.67
N THR A 213 19.69 4.52 19.06
CA THR A 213 18.63 3.66 18.51
C THR A 213 17.26 4.02 19.04
N ALA A 214 17.17 4.49 20.29
CA ALA A 214 15.91 5.01 20.82
C ALA A 214 15.43 6.23 20.01
N ILE A 215 16.36 7.12 19.62
CA ILE A 215 16.06 8.26 18.73
C ILE A 215 15.55 7.75 17.37
N TRP A 216 16.17 6.70 16.81
CA TRP A 216 15.69 6.07 15.57
C TRP A 216 14.27 5.52 15.69
N TYR A 217 13.92 4.84 16.78
CA TYR A 217 12.55 4.32 16.95
C TYR A 217 11.51 5.43 17.02
N ILE A 218 11.78 6.50 17.77
CA ILE A 218 10.90 7.67 17.84
C ILE A 218 10.79 8.34 16.47
N GLY A 219 11.94 8.58 15.82
CA GLY A 219 12.01 9.21 14.50
C GLY A 219 11.29 8.40 13.41
N LEU A 220 11.38 7.06 13.45
CA LEU A 220 10.67 6.19 12.52
C LEU A 220 9.16 6.24 12.73
N ILE A 221 8.66 6.23 13.98
CA ILE A 221 7.22 6.36 14.25
C ILE A 221 6.69 7.71 13.75
N ILE A 222 7.42 8.80 14.03
CA ILE A 222 7.05 10.15 13.58
C ILE A 222 7.07 10.22 12.05
N GLY A 223 8.18 9.82 11.42
CA GLY A 223 8.33 9.84 9.97
C GLY A 223 7.27 8.98 9.26
N TYR A 224 7.00 7.78 9.78
CA TYR A 224 5.96 6.89 9.28
C TYR A 224 4.58 7.55 9.34
N THR A 225 4.26 8.22 10.45
CA THR A 225 2.98 8.94 10.63
C THR A 225 2.88 10.15 9.68
N ILE A 226 3.95 10.94 9.54
CA ILE A 226 4.02 12.06 8.59
C ILE A 226 3.76 11.56 7.18
N ILE A 227 4.43 10.47 6.76
CA ILE A 227 4.25 9.90 5.43
C ILE A 227 2.81 9.44 5.21
N PHE A 228 2.13 8.91 6.23
CA PHE A 228 0.70 8.57 6.13
C PHE A 228 -0.13 9.81 5.76
N PHE A 229 0.08 10.93 6.45
CA PHE A 229 -0.64 12.17 6.18
C PHE A 229 -0.24 12.83 4.85
N LEU A 230 0.99 12.64 4.38
CA LEU A 230 1.39 13.02 3.03
C LEU A 230 0.60 12.22 1.98
N VAL A 231 0.53 10.90 2.13
CA VAL A 231 -0.27 10.04 1.25
C VAL A 231 -1.74 10.46 1.30
N TYR A 232 -2.30 10.72 2.48
CA TYR A 232 -3.65 11.27 2.64
C TYR A 232 -3.83 12.60 1.87
N GLY A 233 -2.89 13.54 2.00
CA GLY A 233 -2.90 14.80 1.25
C GLY A 233 -2.87 14.62 -0.26
N VAL A 234 -2.09 13.66 -0.78
CA VAL A 234 -2.08 13.33 -2.22
C VAL A 234 -3.44 12.81 -2.68
N HIS A 235 -4.15 12.03 -1.87
CA HIS A 235 -5.52 11.60 -2.20
C HIS A 235 -6.51 12.76 -2.23
N LEU A 236 -6.41 13.68 -1.27
CA LEU A 236 -7.23 14.89 -1.27
C LEU A 236 -6.99 15.73 -2.52
N LEU A 237 -5.72 15.92 -2.92
CA LEU A 237 -5.34 16.63 -4.13
C LEU A 237 -5.89 15.92 -5.38
N ARG A 238 -5.72 14.61 -5.49
CA ARG A 238 -6.28 13.81 -6.59
C ARG A 238 -7.79 14.00 -6.69
N ASP A 239 -8.51 13.88 -5.58
CA ASP A 239 -9.96 13.99 -5.57
C ASP A 239 -10.44 15.41 -5.89
N PHE A 240 -9.69 16.43 -5.46
CA PHE A 240 -9.93 17.81 -5.88
C PHE A 240 -9.78 17.97 -7.39
N LEU A 241 -8.67 17.50 -7.97
CA LEU A 241 -8.44 17.53 -9.42
C LEU A 241 -9.49 16.71 -10.18
N GLY A 242 -9.85 15.55 -9.65
CA GLY A 242 -10.85 14.65 -10.23
C GLY A 242 -12.25 15.22 -10.26
N ARG A 243 -12.68 15.93 -9.20
CA ARG A 243 -13.96 16.65 -9.20
C ARG A 243 -13.97 17.82 -10.18
N ARG A 244 -12.85 18.51 -10.36
CA ARG A 244 -12.74 19.70 -11.21
C ARG A 244 -12.57 19.39 -12.71
N PHE A 245 -11.83 18.34 -13.04
CA PHE A 245 -11.41 18.03 -14.41
C PHE A 245 -11.75 16.60 -14.86
N GLY A 246 -12.30 15.78 -13.96
CA GLY A 246 -12.55 14.37 -14.24
C GLY A 246 -13.80 14.10 -15.07
N ARG A 247 -13.94 12.83 -15.46
CA ARG A 247 -15.01 12.31 -16.32
C ARG A 247 -16.42 12.49 -15.78
N TYR A 248 -16.57 12.72 -14.48
CA TYR A 248 -17.85 12.88 -13.77
C TYR A 248 -18.20 14.35 -13.49
N ASN A 249 -17.44 15.32 -14.02
CA ASN A 249 -17.63 16.75 -13.73
C ASN A 249 -19.07 17.25 -14.00
N ASN A 250 -19.70 16.77 -15.08
CA ASN A 250 -21.06 17.17 -15.45
C ASN A 250 -22.13 16.66 -14.45
N ASP A 251 -21.86 15.57 -13.74
CA ASP A 251 -22.78 15.06 -12.70
C ASP A 251 -22.72 15.93 -11.44
N TYR A 252 -21.58 16.59 -11.16
CA TYR A 252 -21.42 17.50 -10.02
C TYR A 252 -21.92 18.90 -10.30
N ILE A 253 -21.77 19.42 -11.53
CA ILE A 253 -22.26 20.76 -11.91
C ILE A 253 -23.80 20.81 -11.94
N ASN A 254 -24.48 19.68 -12.22
CA ASN A 254 -25.94 19.59 -12.17
C ASN A 254 -26.51 19.48 -10.75
N ILE A 255 -25.66 19.18 -9.75
CA ILE A 255 -26.04 19.14 -8.33
C ILE A 255 -25.50 20.42 -7.68
N ASN A 256 -26.09 21.56 -8.05
CA ASN A 256 -25.82 22.80 -7.33
C ASN A 256 -26.21 22.62 -5.84
N ASP A 257 -25.29 23.01 -4.96
CA ASP A 257 -25.55 23.50 -3.60
C ASP A 257 -25.64 22.56 -2.38
N LYS A 258 -24.81 21.50 -2.29
CA LYS A 258 -24.34 21.04 -0.96
C LYS A 258 -22.87 20.65 -0.98
N SER A 259 -22.05 21.40 -0.24
CA SER A 259 -20.66 21.06 0.02
C SER A 259 -20.57 19.65 0.61
N VAL A 260 -19.79 18.78 -0.03
CA VAL A 260 -19.37 17.50 0.55
C VAL A 260 -18.30 17.79 1.60
N SER A 261 -18.72 18.44 2.68
CA SER A 261 -17.95 18.64 3.91
C SER A 261 -18.64 17.96 5.10
N SER A 262 -19.50 16.97 4.84
CA SER A 262 -20.35 16.33 5.84
C SER A 262 -20.06 14.84 6.06
N LEU A 263 -18.90 14.34 5.61
CA LEU A 263 -18.36 13.14 6.24
C LEU A 263 -17.72 13.58 7.56
N PRO A 264 -18.20 13.09 8.72
CA PRO A 264 -17.58 13.42 9.98
C PRO A 264 -16.13 12.91 9.96
N ILE A 265 -15.22 13.78 10.36
CA ILE A 265 -13.80 13.49 10.66
C ILE A 265 -13.71 12.34 11.66
#